data_AF-A0A6H1U344-F1
#
_entry.id   AF-A0A6H1U344-F1
#
_cell.length_a   1.000
_cell.length_b   1.000
_cell.length_c   1.000
_cell.angle_alpha   90.00
_cell.angle_beta   90.00
_cell.angle_gamma   90.00
#
_symmetry.space_group_name_H-M   'P 1'
#
loop_
_entity.id
_entity.type
_entity.pdbx_description
1 polymer ?
#
loop_
_entity_poly.entity_id
_entity_poly.type
_entity_poly.pdbx_seq_one_letter_code
_entity_poly.pdbx_strand_id
1 'polypeptide(L)'
;MSKNLTDTNSLISLSSTQLFEQVSEREIYAWARCHLQSLELKHWLGEEEIPLPEFPGLYFIDCIVYDCEGKSQENLAYIGVANTSIRQRWKSHHQLPLFTRLQSMGVEVIIRSFPVLPGTIPTEMLQQWERGLIEKLHPIFNDDLV
;
A
#
# COMPACT_ATOMS: atom_id res chain seq x y z
N MET A 1 15.95 5.05 36.17
CA MET A 1 15.45 3.73 35.75
C MET A 1 14.87 3.87 34.35
N SER A 2 15.71 3.69 33.32
CA SER A 2 15.27 3.68 31.92
C SER A 2 14.68 2.31 31.61
N LYS A 3 13.42 2.27 31.18
CA LYS A 3 12.82 1.06 30.63
C LYS A 3 13.18 0.97 29.15
N ASN A 4 13.94 -0.09 28.84
CA ASN A 4 14.15 -0.63 27.51
C ASN A 4 12.82 -0.84 26.78
N LEU A 5 12.66 -0.25 25.59
CA LEU A 5 11.71 -0.64 24.55
C LEU A 5 12.35 -0.37 23.19
N THR A 6 13.47 -1.02 22.92
CA THR A 6 13.85 -1.36 21.55
C THR A 6 13.53 -2.84 21.40
N ASP A 7 12.26 -3.13 21.13
CA ASP A 7 11.85 -4.43 20.61
C ASP A 7 12.51 -4.58 19.25
N THR A 8 13.61 -5.32 19.24
CA THR A 8 14.32 -5.76 18.06
C THR A 8 13.39 -6.60 17.18
N ASN A 9 13.10 -6.06 16.00
CA ASN A 9 13.03 -6.79 14.74
C ASN A 9 12.12 -8.03 14.70
N SER A 10 10.81 -7.79 14.61
CA SER A 10 9.95 -8.58 13.72
C SER A 10 10.28 -8.23 12.27
N LEU A 11 11.50 -8.60 11.82
CA LEU A 11 11.86 -8.51 10.41
C LEU A 11 11.27 -9.72 9.72
N ILE A 12 10.10 -9.50 9.13
CA ILE A 12 9.43 -10.43 8.24
C ILE A 12 10.43 -10.88 7.15
N SER A 13 10.78 -12.18 7.13
CA SER A 13 11.78 -12.72 6.20
C SER A 13 11.22 -12.83 4.79
N LEU A 14 11.64 -11.91 3.90
CA LEU A 14 11.20 -11.78 2.50
C LEU A 14 11.42 -13.02 1.61
N SER A 15 12.05 -14.08 2.13
CA SER A 15 12.25 -15.36 1.45
C SER A 15 11.03 -16.29 1.52
N SER A 16 10.00 -15.96 2.30
CA SER A 16 8.81 -16.80 2.47
C SER A 16 7.76 -16.51 1.39
N THR A 17 7.21 -17.56 0.79
CA THR A 17 6.02 -17.48 -0.07
C THR A 17 4.76 -17.08 0.70
N GLN A 18 4.72 -17.36 2.01
CA GLN A 18 3.57 -17.15 2.90
C GLN A 18 3.83 -16.06 3.93
N LEU A 19 4.47 -14.99 3.48
CA LEU A 19 5.05 -13.94 4.32
C LEU A 19 4.08 -13.37 5.37
N PHE A 20 2.80 -13.27 5.01
CA PHE A 20 1.77 -12.61 5.81
C PHE A 20 0.76 -13.57 6.46
N GLU A 21 0.87 -14.88 6.21
CA GLU A 21 -0.11 -15.84 6.76
C GLU A 21 -0.07 -15.89 8.29
N GLN A 22 1.13 -15.85 8.87
CA GLN A 22 1.34 -15.99 10.32
C GLN A 22 1.42 -14.66 11.08
N VAL A 23 1.28 -13.52 10.38
CA VAL A 23 1.46 -12.16 10.93
C VAL A 23 0.11 -11.50 11.13
N SER A 24 -0.24 -10.98 12.32
CA SER A 24 -1.54 -10.34 12.55
C SER A 24 -1.74 -9.08 11.69
N GLU A 25 -2.99 -8.66 11.45
CA GLU A 25 -3.29 -7.42 10.71
C GLU A 25 -2.55 -6.20 11.30
N ARG A 26 -2.55 -6.09 12.64
CA ARG A 26 -1.86 -5.02 13.35
C ARG A 26 -0.36 -5.00 13.05
N GLU A 27 0.26 -6.17 12.98
CA GLU A 27 1.68 -6.29 12.64
C GLU A 27 1.95 -5.97 11.17
N ILE A 28 1.03 -6.29 10.26
CA ILE A 28 1.12 -5.91 8.85
C ILE A 28 1.06 -4.39 8.69
N TYR A 29 0.10 -3.72 9.35
CA TYR A 29 0.02 -2.25 9.33
C TYR A 29 1.25 -1.60 9.96
N ALA A 30 1.77 -2.15 11.06
CA ALA A 30 3.00 -1.66 11.68
C ALA A 30 4.21 -1.83 10.75
N TRP A 31 4.34 -2.99 10.11
CA TRP A 31 5.38 -3.25 9.11
C TRP A 31 5.27 -2.27 7.94
N ALA A 32 4.06 -2.06 7.42
CA ALA A 32 3.78 -1.18 6.29
C ALA A 32 4.19 0.28 6.60
N ARG A 33 3.86 0.77 7.79
CA ARG A 33 4.22 2.14 8.22
C ARG A 33 5.73 2.32 8.40
N CYS A 34 6.45 1.28 8.80
CA CYS A 34 7.89 1.35 9.04
C CYS A 34 8.74 1.14 7.78
N HIS A 35 8.27 0.33 6.83
CA HIS A 35 9.10 -0.17 5.73
C HIS A 35 8.67 0.31 4.34
N LEU A 36 7.46 0.84 4.20
CA LEU A 36 6.99 1.35 2.92
C LEU A 36 7.30 2.83 2.79
N GLN A 37 7.81 3.22 1.63
CA GLN A 37 7.89 4.63 1.26
C GLN A 37 6.46 5.17 1.13
N SER A 38 6.12 6.21 1.89
CA SER A 38 4.81 6.86 1.84
C SER A 38 4.84 8.14 1.03
N LEU A 39 3.83 8.32 0.18
CA LEU A 39 3.57 9.53 -0.55
C LEU A 39 2.13 9.98 -0.33
N GLU A 40 1.95 11.12 0.32
CA GLU A 40 0.65 11.73 0.56
C GLU A 40 0.26 12.61 -0.63
N LEU A 41 -0.95 12.42 -1.15
CA LEU A 41 -1.46 13.16 -2.30
C LEU A 41 -2.82 13.77 -1.94
N LYS A 42 -2.88 15.10 -1.99
CA LYS A 42 -4.14 15.88 -1.86
C LYS A 42 -4.83 16.12 -3.20
N HIS A 43 -4.04 16.19 -4.28
CA HIS A 43 -4.49 16.32 -5.66
C HIS A 43 -3.62 15.39 -6.51
N TRP A 44 -4.20 14.36 -7.14
CA TRP A 44 -3.44 13.33 -7.86
C TRP A 44 -3.91 13.05 -9.29
N LEU A 45 -5.08 13.57 -9.70
CA LEU A 45 -5.42 13.77 -11.11
C LEU A 45 -4.78 15.07 -11.59
N GLY A 46 -3.51 14.98 -11.98
CA GLY A 46 -2.74 16.06 -12.61
C GLY A 46 -1.52 15.48 -13.30
N GLU A 47 -1.02 16.13 -14.35
CA GLU A 47 0.21 15.73 -15.06
C GLU A 47 1.49 15.94 -14.23
N GLU A 48 1.38 16.35 -12.97
CA GLU A 48 2.53 16.46 -12.08
C GLU A 48 3.20 15.10 -11.90
N GLU A 49 4.53 15.10 -12.00
CA GLU A 49 5.33 13.90 -11.86
C GLU A 49 5.27 13.41 -10.40
N ILE A 50 4.32 12.52 -10.12
CA ILE A 50 4.22 11.84 -8.83
C ILE A 50 5.50 11.00 -8.63
N PRO A 51 6.29 11.24 -7.56
CA PRO A 51 7.58 10.60 -7.32
C PRO A 51 7.44 9.16 -6.79
N LEU A 52 6.70 8.33 -7.51
CA LEU A 52 6.60 6.89 -7.23
C LEU A 52 7.80 6.13 -7.82
N PRO A 53 8.17 4.98 -7.22
CA PRO A 53 9.27 4.17 -7.71
C PRO A 53 9.05 3.66 -9.16
N GLU A 54 10.12 3.71 -9.96
CA GLU A 54 10.17 3.12 -11.31
C GLU A 54 10.59 1.63 -11.29
N PHE A 55 10.26 0.94 -10.19
CA PHE A 55 10.61 -0.45 -9.94
C PHE A 55 9.35 -1.29 -9.76
N PRO A 56 9.41 -2.61 -10.01
CA PRO A 56 8.32 -3.51 -9.65
C PRO A 56 8.13 -3.53 -8.13
N GLY A 57 7.00 -4.05 -7.66
CA GLY A 57 6.76 -4.22 -6.23
C GLY A 57 5.30 -4.25 -5.85
N LEU A 58 5.06 -4.16 -4.55
CA LEU A 58 3.75 -4.11 -3.92
C LEU A 58 3.44 -2.68 -3.50
N TYR A 59 2.19 -2.25 -3.59
CA TYR A 59 1.76 -0.95 -3.09
C TYR A 59 0.38 -1.01 -2.44
N PHE A 60 0.18 -0.12 -1.49
CA PHE A 60 -1.05 0.08 -0.74
C PHE A 60 -1.54 1.50 -1.05
N ILE A 61 -2.85 1.65 -1.13
CA ILE A 61 -3.51 2.95 -1.25
C ILE A 61 -4.43 3.06 -0.04
N ASP A 62 -4.16 4.04 0.82
CA ASP A 62 -5.02 4.40 1.94
C ASP A 62 -5.81 5.66 1.57
N CYS A 63 -7.10 5.68 1.89
CA CYS A 63 -7.91 6.90 1.86
C CYS A 63 -7.92 7.54 3.25
N ILE A 64 -7.71 8.85 3.32
CA ILE A 64 -7.84 9.62 4.56
C ILE A 64 -9.24 10.21 4.64
N VAL A 65 -9.97 9.84 5.68
CA VAL A 65 -11.28 10.39 6.00
C VAL A 65 -11.17 11.20 7.29
N TYR A 66 -11.77 12.38 7.31
CA TYR A 66 -11.80 13.24 8.50
C TYR A 66 -13.17 13.15 9.18
N ASP A 67 -13.17 12.98 10.50
CA ASP A 67 -14.40 13.06 11.29
C ASP A 67 -14.85 14.52 11.51
N CYS A 68 -16.00 14.70 12.16
CA CYS A 68 -16.54 16.03 12.46
C CYS A 68 -15.70 16.84 13.46
N GLU A 69 -14.75 16.21 14.16
CA GLU A 69 -13.78 16.85 15.05
C GLU A 69 -12.47 17.16 14.32
N GLY A 70 -12.35 16.82 13.03
CA GLY A 70 -11.17 17.00 12.21
C GLY A 70 -10.08 15.95 12.41
N LYS A 71 -10.37 14.83 13.10
CA LYS A 71 -9.41 13.72 13.24
C LYS A 71 -9.39 12.89 11.96
N SER A 72 -8.19 12.59 11.47
CA SER A 72 -7.99 11.76 10.30
C SER A 72 -7.97 10.27 10.65
N GLN A 73 -8.63 9.48 9.83
CA GLN A 73 -8.53 8.03 9.82
C GLN A 73 -8.07 7.56 8.43
N GLU A 74 -6.97 6.80 8.43
CA GLU A 74 -6.52 6.05 7.25
C GLU A 74 -7.37 4.78 7.12
N ASN A 75 -7.97 4.59 5.94
CA ASN A 75 -8.69 3.36 5.60
C ASN A 75 -8.06 2.74 4.37
N LEU A 76 -7.66 1.48 4.48
CA LEU A 76 -7.01 0.78 3.38
C LEU A 76 -8.00 0.57 2.23
N ALA A 77 -7.75 1.29 1.14
CA ALA A 77 -8.63 1.34 -0.02
C ALA A 77 -8.30 0.24 -1.02
N TYR A 78 -7.01 0.02 -1.27
CA TYR A 78 -6.55 -0.93 -2.28
C TYR A 78 -5.14 -1.46 -2.02
N ILE A 79 -4.90 -2.70 -2.43
CA ILE A 79 -3.57 -3.33 -2.48
C ILE A 79 -3.32 -3.79 -3.91
N GLY A 80 -2.14 -3.51 -4.44
CA GLY A 80 -1.79 -3.87 -5.81
C GLY A 80 -0.33 -4.28 -6.00
N VAL A 81 -0.09 -5.08 -7.03
CA VAL A 81 1.25 -5.38 -7.54
C VAL A 81 1.53 -4.66 -8.86
N ALA A 82 2.77 -4.19 -9.00
CA ALA A 82 3.33 -3.71 -10.24
C ALA A 82 4.47 -4.64 -10.70
N ASN A 83 4.33 -5.24 -11.88
CA ASN A 83 5.33 -6.18 -12.42
C ASN A 83 6.53 -5.48 -13.05
N THR A 84 6.42 -4.18 -13.37
CA THR A 84 7.45 -3.40 -14.06
C THR A 84 7.81 -2.11 -13.33
N SER A 85 6.81 -1.26 -13.04
CA SER A 85 6.99 0.02 -12.37
C SER A 85 5.72 0.39 -11.61
N ILE A 86 5.86 0.65 -10.31
CA ILE A 86 4.77 1.16 -9.46
C ILE A 86 4.26 2.49 -10.01
N ARG A 87 5.16 3.38 -10.46
CA ARG A 87 4.78 4.66 -11.08
C ARG A 87 3.93 4.46 -12.34
N GLN A 88 4.34 3.56 -13.24
CA GLN A 88 3.56 3.28 -14.46
C GLN A 88 2.22 2.64 -14.13
N ARG A 89 2.18 1.71 -13.17
CA ARG A 89 0.94 1.06 -12.72
C ARG A 89 -0.03 2.08 -12.10
N TRP A 90 0.48 3.03 -11.33
CA TRP A 90 -0.31 4.15 -10.81
C TRP A 90 -0.87 5.03 -11.91
N LYS A 91 -0.07 5.34 -12.96
CA LYS A 91 -0.55 6.11 -14.12
C LYS A 91 -1.78 5.47 -14.79
N SER A 92 -1.91 4.15 -14.79
CA SER A 92 -3.14 3.49 -15.24
C SER A 92 -4.24 3.46 -14.16
N HIS A 93 -3.88 3.22 -12.90
CA HIS A 93 -4.85 3.04 -11.81
C HIS A 93 -5.58 4.32 -11.39
N HIS A 94 -4.89 5.46 -11.29
CA HIS A 94 -5.53 6.71 -10.85
C HIS A 94 -6.64 7.19 -11.81
N GLN A 95 -6.65 6.66 -13.05
CA GLN A 95 -7.68 6.92 -14.05
C GLN A 95 -8.93 6.04 -13.88
N LEU A 96 -8.92 5.05 -12.98
CA LEU A 96 -10.10 4.24 -12.72
C LEU A 96 -11.24 5.13 -12.17
N PRO A 97 -12.51 4.85 -12.53
CA PRO A 97 -13.66 5.68 -12.13
C PRO A 97 -13.76 5.89 -10.62
N LEU A 98 -13.37 4.89 -9.85
CA LEU A 98 -13.36 4.92 -8.40
C LEU A 98 -12.40 5.99 -7.83
N PHE A 99 -11.14 6.00 -8.25
CA PHE A 99 -10.17 6.99 -7.77
C PHE A 99 -10.52 8.40 -8.23
N THR A 100 -11.11 8.52 -9.42
CA THR A 100 -11.68 9.79 -9.90
C THR A 100 -12.81 10.27 -9.00
N ARG A 101 -13.69 9.37 -8.55
CA ARG A 101 -14.77 9.69 -7.62
C ARG A 101 -14.24 10.11 -6.25
N LEU A 102 -13.27 9.38 -5.70
CA LEU A 102 -12.63 9.73 -4.42
C LEU A 102 -12.03 11.13 -4.46
N GLN A 103 -11.31 11.47 -5.54
CA GLN A 103 -10.78 12.82 -5.70
C GLN A 103 -11.87 13.88 -5.84
N SER A 104 -12.94 13.61 -6.59
CA SER A 104 -14.06 14.55 -6.72
C SER A 104 -14.77 14.85 -5.38
N MET A 105 -14.66 13.92 -4.43
CA MET A 105 -15.16 14.06 -3.07
C MET A 105 -14.17 14.77 -2.14
N GLY A 106 -12.99 15.14 -2.62
CA GLY A 106 -11.93 15.77 -1.81
C GLY A 106 -11.32 14.83 -0.78
N VAL A 107 -11.44 13.52 -0.97
CA VAL A 107 -10.72 12.53 -0.16
C VAL A 107 -9.21 12.73 -0.40
N GLU A 108 -8.37 12.55 0.62
CA GLU A 108 -6.91 12.52 0.44
C GLU A 108 -6.45 11.06 0.33
N VAL A 109 -5.39 10.76 -0.43
CA VAL A 109 -4.83 9.40 -0.49
C VAL A 109 -3.37 9.35 -0.09
N ILE A 110 -2.98 8.24 0.54
CA ILE A 110 -1.59 7.90 0.81
C ILE A 110 -1.26 6.68 -0.03
N ILE A 111 -0.19 6.75 -0.82
CA ILE A 111 0.37 5.59 -1.49
C ILE A 111 1.57 5.12 -0.70
N ARG A 112 1.55 3.86 -0.25
CA ARG A 112 2.67 3.22 0.43
C ARG A 112 3.24 2.14 -0.46
N SER A 113 4.51 2.24 -0.84
CA SER A 113 5.12 1.32 -1.81
C SER A 113 6.29 0.52 -1.23
N PHE A 114 6.36 -0.75 -1.62
CA PHE A 114 7.47 -1.69 -1.42
C PHE A 114 8.12 -2.00 -2.77
N PRO A 115 9.06 -1.18 -3.25
CA PRO A 115 9.77 -1.48 -4.49
C PRO A 115 10.72 -2.67 -4.29
N VAL A 116 10.80 -3.53 -5.30
CA VAL A 116 11.73 -4.65 -5.35
C VAL A 116 12.63 -4.49 -6.56
N LEU A 117 13.87 -4.97 -6.45
CA LEU A 117 14.77 -4.96 -7.60
C LEU A 117 14.28 -5.97 -8.65
N PRO A 118 14.42 -5.68 -9.96
CA PRO A 118 14.05 -6.64 -10.99
C PRO A 118 14.78 -7.98 -10.79
N GLY A 119 14.01 -9.07 -10.77
CA GLY A 119 14.54 -10.43 -10.63
C GLY A 119 14.87 -10.90 -9.21
N THR A 120 14.76 -10.06 -8.18
CA THR A 120 15.00 -10.51 -6.79
C THR A 120 13.83 -11.29 -6.20
N ILE A 121 12.60 -10.89 -6.52
CA ILE A 121 11.37 -11.56 -6.10
C ILE A 121 10.59 -11.92 -7.37
N PRO A 122 10.25 -13.20 -7.59
CA PRO A 122 9.40 -13.60 -8.72
C PRO A 122 8.04 -12.92 -8.68
N THR A 123 7.50 -12.56 -9.85
CA THR A 123 6.19 -11.93 -9.97
C THR A 123 5.09 -12.76 -9.32
N GLU A 124 5.15 -14.09 -9.44
CA GLU A 124 4.19 -15.02 -8.87
C GLU A 124 4.17 -14.95 -7.34
N MET A 125 5.32 -14.67 -6.72
CA MET A 125 5.43 -14.50 -5.28
C MET A 125 4.79 -13.18 -4.82
N LEU A 126 5.01 -12.08 -5.56
CA LEU A 126 4.32 -10.81 -5.29
C LEU A 126 2.80 -10.96 -5.39
N GLN A 127 2.30 -11.70 -6.39
CA GLN A 127 0.87 -11.99 -6.55
C GLN A 127 0.31 -12.89 -5.43
N GLN A 128 1.11 -13.82 -4.91
CA GLN A 128 0.73 -14.60 -3.73
C GLN A 128 0.62 -13.71 -2.49
N TRP A 129 1.59 -12.81 -2.29
CA TRP A 129 1.55 -11.84 -1.19
C TRP A 129 0.34 -10.90 -1.30
N GLU A 130 0.07 -10.37 -2.49
CA GLU A 130 -1.11 -9.54 -2.77
C GLU A 130 -2.41 -10.26 -2.37
N ARG A 131 -2.62 -11.49 -2.85
CA ARG A 131 -3.82 -12.27 -2.49
C ARG A 131 -3.92 -12.50 -0.98
N GLY A 132 -2.85 -12.95 -0.34
CA GLY A 132 -2.86 -13.18 1.10
C GLY A 132 -3.10 -11.91 1.92
N LEU A 133 -2.64 -10.75 1.43
CA LEU A 133 -2.91 -9.45 2.06
C LEU A 133 -4.35 -8.99 1.84
N ILE A 134 -4.91 -9.17 0.64
CA ILE A 134 -6.31 -8.83 0.35
C ILE A 134 -7.26 -9.67 1.20
N GLU A 135 -7.05 -10.99 1.23
CA GLU A 135 -7.85 -11.93 2.01
C GLU A 135 -7.83 -11.62 3.51
N LYS A 136 -6.75 -11.00 4.00
CA LYS A 136 -6.54 -10.74 5.42
C LYS A 136 -6.93 -9.35 5.86
N LEU A 137 -6.69 -8.35 5.02
CA LEU A 137 -6.90 -6.94 5.35
C LEU A 137 -8.23 -6.40 4.83
N HIS A 138 -8.89 -7.13 3.93
CA HIS A 138 -10.17 -6.75 3.32
C HIS A 138 -10.21 -5.28 2.85
N PRO A 139 -9.27 -4.86 1.97
CA PRO A 139 -9.24 -3.50 1.44
C PRO A 139 -10.54 -3.17 0.71
N ILE A 140 -11.01 -1.93 0.84
CA ILE A 140 -12.38 -1.51 0.47
C ILE A 140 -12.73 -1.86 -0.99
N PHE A 141 -11.76 -1.76 -1.91
CA PHE A 141 -12.03 -1.77 -3.35
C PHE A 141 -11.39 -2.91 -4.14
N ASN A 142 -10.69 -3.85 -3.50
CA ASN A 142 -10.09 -4.96 -4.26
C ASN A 142 -11.14 -5.92 -4.83
N ASP A 143 -12.29 -6.07 -4.17
CA ASP A 143 -13.37 -6.96 -4.63
C ASP A 143 -14.21 -6.34 -5.77
N ASP A 144 -14.22 -5.01 -5.88
CA ASP A 144 -15.01 -4.25 -6.87
C ASP A 144 -14.34 -4.16 -8.26
N LEU A 145 -13.15 -4.73 -8.42
CA LEU A 145 -12.33 -4.65 -9.64
C LEU A 145 -12.29 -5.96 -10.45
N VAL A 146 -13.12 -6.94 -10.09
CA VAL A 146 -13.28 -8.23 -10.79
C VAL A 146 -14.41 -8.19 -11.81
#